data_AF-A0A3D2SU43-F1
#
_entry.id   AF-A0A3D2SU43-F1
#
_cell.length_a   1.000
_cell.length_b   1.000
_cell.length_c   1.000
_cell.angle_alpha   90.00
_cell.angle_beta   90.00
_cell.angle_gamma   90.00
#
_symmetry.space_group_name_H-M   'P 1'
#
loop_
_entity.id
_entity.type
_entity.pdbx_description
1 polymer ?
#
loop_
_entity_poly.entity_id
_entity_poly.type
_entity_poly.pdbx_seq_one_letter_code
_entity_poly.pdbx_strand_id
1 'polypeptide(L)'
;LTDCGFEGHPLRKEFPLTGFNEVRYDEQQGRVIYEPVQLQQDFRNFDAVSPWEGMTDVQLPGDEKAMKQNFGFRGIDKKEAENG
;
A
#
# COMPACT_ATOMS: atom_id res chain seq x y z
N LEU A 1 -26.50 6.85 3.88
CA LEU A 1 -25.29 7.25 3.13
C LEU A 1 -25.12 6.36 1.91
N THR A 2 -25.26 5.04 2.09
CA THR A 2 -25.45 4.10 0.99
C THR A 2 -26.85 4.21 0.39
N ASP A 3 -27.00 3.68 -0.82
CA ASP A 3 -28.28 3.57 -1.52
C ASP A 3 -29.28 2.65 -0.76
N CYS A 4 -30.57 2.82 -1.03
CA CYS A 4 -31.67 2.08 -0.41
C CYS A 4 -31.63 0.57 -0.68
N GLY A 5 -30.98 0.12 -1.75
CA GLY A 5 -30.79 -1.28 -2.12
C GLY A 5 -29.37 -1.80 -1.93
N PHE A 6 -28.53 -1.09 -1.17
CA PHE A 6 -27.13 -1.46 -1.03
C PHE A 6 -26.93 -2.63 -0.07
N GLU A 7 -26.21 -3.66 -0.52
CA GLU A 7 -25.86 -4.84 0.27
C GLU A 7 -24.39 -4.81 0.71
N GLY A 8 -24.17 -4.85 2.03
CA GLY A 8 -22.85 -4.91 2.64
C GLY A 8 -22.47 -3.67 3.46
N HIS A 9 -21.20 -3.60 3.86
CA HIS A 9 -20.68 -2.52 4.69
C HIS A 9 -19.36 -2.00 4.09
N PRO A 10 -19.36 -0.84 3.41
CA PRO A 10 -18.24 -0.41 2.57
C PRO A 10 -16.90 -0.24 3.30
N LEU A 11 -16.95 0.05 4.60
CA LEU A 11 -15.76 0.33 5.41
C LEU A 11 -15.14 -0.93 6.04
N ARG A 12 -15.64 -2.13 5.71
CA ARG A 12 -14.99 -3.39 6.11
C ARG A 12 -13.77 -3.62 5.24
N LYS A 13 -12.68 -4.11 5.84
CA LYS A 13 -11.41 -4.38 5.15
C LYS A 13 -11.54 -5.38 3.99
N GLU A 14 -12.46 -6.32 4.11
CA GLU A 14 -12.74 -7.34 3.10
C GLU A 14 -13.65 -6.84 1.97
N PHE A 15 -14.25 -5.65 2.12
CA PHE A 15 -15.12 -5.10 1.10
C PHE A 15 -14.27 -4.51 -0.03
N PRO A 16 -14.48 -4.92 -1.30
CA PRO A 16 -13.70 -4.40 -2.41
C PRO A 16 -13.94 -2.90 -2.58
N LEU A 17 -12.88 -2.16 -2.88
CA LEU A 17 -12.95 -0.70 -3.04
C LEU A 17 -13.95 -0.26 -4.11
N THR A 18 -14.11 -1.08 -5.16
CA THR A 18 -15.00 -0.84 -6.30
C THR A 18 -16.45 -1.22 -6.01
N GLY A 19 -16.71 -1.92 -4.90
CA GLY A 19 -17.98 -2.59 -4.68
C GLY A 19 -18.18 -3.80 -5.60
N PHE A 20 -19.37 -4.40 -5.50
CA PHE A 20 -19.75 -5.59 -6.29
C PHE A 20 -20.57 -5.26 -7.53
N ASN A 21 -21.38 -4.21 -7.46
CA ASN A 21 -22.30 -3.83 -8.53
C ASN A 21 -22.05 -2.39 -8.98
N GLU A 22 -22.14 -2.16 -10.28
CA GLU A 22 -22.19 -0.86 -10.93
C GLU A 22 -23.59 -0.55 -11.46
N VAL A 23 -23.80 0.71 -11.82
CA VAL A 23 -25.09 1.21 -12.25
C VAL A 23 -24.97 1.74 -13.67
N ARG A 24 -25.86 1.30 -14.57
CA ARG A 24 -25.97 1.83 -15.93
C ARG A 24 -27.42 2.13 -16.31
N TYR A 25 -27.60 3.03 -17.27
CA TYR A 25 -28.89 3.23 -17.90
C TYR A 25 -29.10 2.21 -19.03
N ASP A 26 -30.24 1.54 -19.04
CA ASP A 26 -30.65 0.66 -20.12
C ASP A 26 -31.73 1.34 -20.97
N GLU A 27 -31.39 1.67 -22.22
CA GLU A 27 -32.31 2.32 -23.16
C GLU A 27 -33.48 1.41 -23.55
N GLN A 28 -33.31 0.08 -23.57
CA GLN A 28 -34.39 -0.85 -23.91
C GLN A 28 -35.45 -0.92 -22.81
N GLN A 29 -35.01 -0.79 -21.55
CA GLN A 29 -35.88 -0.85 -20.38
C GLN A 29 -36.29 0.54 -19.87
N GLY A 30 -35.68 1.60 -20.40
CA GLY A 30 -35.94 2.99 -20.02
C GLY A 30 -35.65 3.28 -18.54
N ARG A 31 -34.70 2.56 -17.92
CA ARG A 31 -34.45 2.65 -16.48
C ARG A 31 -32.98 2.44 -16.14
N VAL A 32 -32.64 2.87 -14.94
CA VAL A 32 -31.35 2.60 -14.30
C VAL A 32 -31.36 1.17 -13.76
N ILE A 33 -30.33 0.39 -14.09
CA ILE A 33 -30.16 -1.00 -13.66
C ILE A 33 -28.84 -1.20 -12.91
N TYR A 34 -28.79 -2.24 -12.07
CA TYR A 34 -27.61 -2.67 -11.33
C TYR A 34 -27.05 -3.94 -11.96
N GLU A 35 -25.76 -3.98 -12.22
CA GLU A 35 -25.06 -5.14 -12.80
C GLU A 35 -23.73 -5.39 -12.10
N PRO A 36 -23.17 -6.61 -12.17
CA PRO A 36 -21.83 -6.88 -11.64
C PRO A 36 -20.79 -5.94 -12.25
N VAL A 37 -19.90 -5.42 -11.41
CA VAL A 37 -18.88 -4.44 -11.82
C VAL A 37 -17.96 -5.01 -12.91
N GLN A 38 -17.73 -4.23 -13.97
CA GLN A 38 -16.82 -4.57 -15.06
C GLN A 38 -15.91 -3.40 -15.38
N LEU A 39 -14.70 -3.42 -14.82
CA LEU A 39 -13.73 -2.36 -15.04
C LEU A 39 -12.99 -2.57 -16.35
N GLN A 40 -12.97 -1.55 -17.21
CA GLN A 40 -12.11 -1.55 -18.40
C GLN A 40 -10.62 -1.53 -18.03
N GLN A 41 -10.29 -0.93 -16.89
CA GLN A 41 -8.96 -0.93 -16.29
C GLN A 41 -9.08 -1.24 -14.80
N ASP A 42 -8.36 -2.25 -14.35
CA ASP A 42 -8.35 -2.63 -12.94
C ASP A 42 -7.72 -1.56 -12.04
N PHE A 43 -8.13 -1.58 -10.77
CA PHE A 43 -7.50 -0.76 -9.74
C PHE A 43 -6.04 -1.20 -9.52
N ARG A 44 -5.12 -0.24 -9.62
CA ARG A 44 -3.69 -0.49 -9.40
C ARG A 44 -3.36 -0.23 -7.94
N ASN A 45 -2.97 -1.29 -7.23
CA ASN A 45 -2.41 -1.16 -5.90
C ASN A 45 -0.93 -0.77 -6.03
N PHE A 46 -0.61 0.45 -5.61
CA PHE A 46 0.77 0.93 -5.59
C PHE A 46 1.34 0.72 -4.19
N ASP A 47 2.38 -0.11 -4.11
CA ASP A 47 3.20 -0.19 -2.91
C ASP A 47 4.15 1.02 -2.87
N ALA A 48 3.65 2.12 -2.30
CA ALA A 48 4.40 3.35 -2.13
C ALA A 48 5.23 3.36 -0.83
N VAL A 49 5.34 2.21 -0.14
CA VAL A 49 6.15 2.12 1.06
C VAL A 49 7.62 2.21 0.67
N SER A 50 8.29 3.26 1.15
CA SER A 50 9.72 3.44 0.97
C SER A 50 10.47 2.21 1.49
N PRO A 51 11.46 1.66 0.75
CA PRO A 51 12.26 0.53 1.22
C PRO A 51 13.05 0.81 2.52
N TRP A 52 13.13 2.08 2.92
CA TRP A 52 13.94 2.58 4.02
C TRP A 52 13.13 3.10 5.21
N GLU A 53 11.80 3.04 5.18
CA GLU A 53 10.98 3.61 6.24
C GLU A 53 9.74 2.77 6.51
N GLY A 54 9.74 2.12 7.68
CA GLY A 54 8.55 1.55 8.31
C GLY A 54 8.45 1.89 9.80
N MET A 55 9.58 2.09 10.49
CA MET A 55 9.72 2.58 11.87
C MET A 55 11.22 2.58 12.23
N THR A 56 12.00 3.52 11.70
CA THR A 56 13.36 3.81 12.21
C THR A 56 13.38 5.03 13.13
N ASP A 57 12.34 5.87 13.05
CA ASP A 57 12.28 7.16 13.75
C ASP A 57 11.52 7.13 15.08
N VAL A 58 11.05 5.96 15.52
CA VAL A 58 10.77 5.80 16.96
C VAL A 58 12.06 5.35 17.64
N GLN A 59 13.09 6.21 17.58
CA GLN A 59 14.12 6.20 18.61
C GLN A 59 13.55 6.95 19.80
N LEU A 60 13.25 6.21 20.85
CA LEU A 60 12.86 6.81 22.12
C LEU A 60 14.05 7.64 22.63
N PRO A 61 13.82 8.75 23.36
CA PRO A 61 14.91 9.54 23.92
C PRO A 61 15.88 8.65 24.72
N GLY A 62 17.07 8.36 24.17
CA GLY A 62 18.03 7.40 24.73
C GLY A 62 18.72 6.45 23.73
N ASP A 63 18.23 6.32 22.50
CA ASP A 63 18.76 5.35 21.51
C ASP A 63 20.00 5.82 20.70
N GLU A 64 20.78 6.77 21.22
CA GLU A 64 21.91 7.41 20.53
C GLU A 64 23.10 6.48 20.18
N LYS A 65 23.06 5.20 20.56
CA LYS A 65 24.14 4.21 20.33
C LYS A 65 23.73 3.04 19.44
N ALA A 66 22.48 2.95 19.00
CA ALA A 66 21.94 1.76 18.34
C ALA A 66 21.62 1.98 16.85
N MET A 67 22.64 1.92 15.99
CA MET A 67 22.60 1.10 14.77
C MET A 67 23.98 1.12 14.08
N LYS A 68 24.77 0.06 14.29
CA LYS A 68 25.82 -0.30 13.33
C LYS A 68 25.17 -1.17 12.27
N GLN A 69 25.03 -0.66 11.05
CA GLN A 69 24.55 -1.49 9.95
C GLN A 69 25.63 -2.52 9.58
N ASN A 70 25.24 -3.80 9.50
CA ASN A 70 26.14 -4.92 9.19
C ASN A 70 26.43 -5.11 7.69
N PHE A 71 26.00 -4.20 6.83
CA PHE A 71 26.22 -4.29 5.38
C PHE A 71 26.71 -2.96 4.80
N GLY A 72 27.86 -3.01 4.12
CA GLY A 72 28.54 -1.86 3.50
C GLY A 72 30.06 -2.08 3.43
N PHE A 73 30.71 -1.49 2.41
CA PHE A 73 32.15 -1.63 2.09
C PHE A 73 33.04 -1.40 3.33
N ARG A 74 33.82 -2.42 3.71
CA ARG A 74 34.86 -2.29 4.74
C ARG A 74 36.03 -1.52 4.15
N GLY A 75 36.17 -0.26 4.56
CA GLY A 75 37.37 0.54 4.28
C GLY A 75 38.61 -0.24 4.72
N ILE A 76 39.64 -0.18 3.87
CA ILE A 76 40.89 -0.93 4.01
C ILE A 76 41.50 -0.67 5.38
N ASP A 77 41.71 -1.74 6.16
CA ASP A 77 42.34 -1.67 7.48
C ASP A 77 43.78 -1.16 7.33
N LYS A 78 44.11 -0.06 8.03
CA LYS A 78 45.44 0.60 8.04
C LYS A 78 46.62 -0.29 8.48
N LYS A 79 46.42 -1.57 8.77
CA LYS A 79 47.47 -2.48 9.24
C LYS A 79 48.30 -3.13 8.13
N GLU A 80 47.94 -2.95 6.86
CA GLU A 80 48.76 -3.41 5.72
C GLU A 80 49.81 -2.39 5.25
N ALA A 81 49.79 -1.16 5.75
CA ALA A 81 50.73 -0.10 5.33
C ALA A 81 52.08 -0.10 6.08
N GLU A 82 52.26 -0.93 7.11
CA GLU A 82 53.48 -0.95 7.94
C GLU A 82 54.46 -2.08 7.62
N ASN A 83 54.18 -2.93 6.63
CA ASN A 83 55.12 -3.97 6.15
C ASN A 83 55.61 -3.66 4.73
N GLY A 84 56.14 -2.45 4.54
CA GLY A 84 56.88 -2.01 3.35
C GLY A 84 58.31 -1.66 3.71
#